data_AF-G3B5Z1-F1
#
_entry.id   AF-G3B5Z1-F1
#
_cell.length_a   1.000
_cell.length_b   1.000
_cell.length_c   1.000
_cell.angle_alpha   90.00
_cell.angle_beta   90.00
_cell.angle_gamma   90.00
#
_symmetry.space_group_name_H-M   'P 1'
#
loop_
_entity.id
_entity.type
_entity.pdbx_description
1 polymer ?
#
loop_
_entity_poly.entity_id
_entity_poly.type
_entity_poly.pdbx_seq_one_letter_code
_entity_poly.pdbx_strand_id
1 'polypeptide(L)'
;MHQLDTSAKVENFKLNFRKCTNENCINASSQDNSLGLCGSCYGPLYSQLYDPENVKLQSRIERRYVLQLNKGCEFTNCINSECKRNTIEPQSLKLIMKYVNERLMSYISTPALPVNKLKPVHPNKFWFCVTDSMNLKMDLFRAFADNYDPNVVIQGIRKIHTPTHELLQSWLKSHT
;
A
#
# COMPACT_ATOMS: atom_id res chain seq x y z
N MET A 1 -36.82 8.96 -0.40
CA MET A 1 -35.92 9.54 0.62
C MET A 1 -34.58 8.80 0.76
N HIS A 2 -34.47 7.49 0.50
CA HIS A 2 -33.23 6.73 0.70
C HIS A 2 -32.07 6.92 -0.33
N GLN A 3 -32.32 7.37 -1.56
CA GLN A 3 -31.27 7.49 -2.58
C GLN A 3 -30.36 8.72 -2.40
N LEU A 4 -30.90 9.85 -1.92
CA LEU A 4 -30.14 11.08 -1.68
C LEU A 4 -29.09 10.89 -0.57
N ASP A 5 -29.39 10.06 0.44
CA ASP A 5 -28.45 9.70 1.51
C ASP A 5 -27.28 8.83 1.02
N THR A 6 -27.46 8.07 -0.07
CA THR A 6 -26.41 7.18 -0.59
C THR A 6 -25.38 7.98 -1.38
N SER A 7 -25.80 8.88 -2.27
CA SER A 7 -24.89 9.75 -3.02
C SER A 7 -24.09 10.68 -2.10
N ALA A 8 -24.72 11.24 -1.06
CA ALA A 8 -24.02 12.04 -0.05
C ALA A 8 -22.96 11.25 0.73
N LYS A 9 -23.21 9.96 1.02
CA LYS A 9 -22.23 9.07 1.68
C LYS A 9 -21.07 8.69 0.76
N VAL A 10 -21.32 8.53 -0.55
CA VAL A 10 -20.26 8.30 -1.54
C VAL A 10 -19.36 9.52 -1.64
N GLU A 11 -19.94 10.71 -1.78
CA GLU A 11 -19.17 11.95 -1.87
C GLU A 11 -18.37 12.23 -0.60
N ASN A 12 -18.96 12.02 0.58
CA ASN A 12 -18.25 12.17 1.85
C ASN A 12 -17.05 11.20 1.97
N PHE A 13 -17.20 9.94 1.52
CA PHE A 13 -16.11 8.98 1.50
C PHE A 13 -15.01 9.42 0.54
N LYS A 14 -15.39 9.85 -0.67
CA LYS A 14 -14.46 10.33 -1.70
C LYS A 14 -13.57 11.45 -1.18
N LEU A 15 -14.13 12.40 -0.42
CA LEU A 15 -13.39 13.55 0.12
C LEU A 15 -12.51 13.23 1.33
N ASN A 16 -12.91 12.28 2.18
CA ASN A 16 -12.24 12.03 3.47
C ASN A 16 -11.34 10.79 3.47
N PHE A 17 -11.52 9.88 2.52
CA PHE A 17 -10.74 8.64 2.49
C PHE A 17 -9.29 8.91 2.07
N ARG A 18 -8.36 8.48 2.92
CA ARG A 18 -6.93 8.45 2.63
C ARG A 18 -6.47 7.01 2.49
N LYS A 19 -5.99 6.65 1.30
CA LYS A 19 -5.45 5.32 1.02
C LYS A 19 -4.12 5.12 1.75
N CYS A 20 -3.86 3.90 2.19
CA CYS A 20 -2.56 3.42 2.64
C CYS A 20 -1.45 3.79 1.64
N THR A 21 -0.29 4.23 2.12
CA THR A 21 0.88 4.57 1.29
C THR A 21 1.61 3.35 0.72
N ASN A 22 1.21 2.13 1.08
CA ASN A 22 1.64 0.93 0.36
C ASN A 22 0.83 0.81 -0.95
N GLU A 23 1.51 0.91 -2.08
CA GLU A 23 0.92 0.88 -3.42
C GLU A 23 0.18 -0.43 -3.72
N ASN A 24 0.54 -1.51 -3.02
CA ASN A 24 -0.12 -2.81 -3.09
C ASN A 24 -1.28 -2.95 -2.07
N CYS A 25 -1.79 -1.87 -1.48
CA CYS A 25 -2.84 -1.93 -0.47
C CYS A 25 -3.93 -0.86 -0.68
N ILE A 26 -5.20 -1.25 -0.66
CA ILE A 26 -6.34 -0.32 -0.72
C ILE A 26 -6.98 -0.01 0.64
N ASN A 27 -6.37 -0.43 1.76
CA ASN A 27 -6.89 -0.08 3.08
C ASN A 27 -6.76 1.43 3.34
N ALA A 28 -7.57 1.94 4.28
CA ALA A 28 -7.38 3.29 4.80
C ALA A 28 -6.04 3.40 5.52
N SER A 29 -5.31 4.49 5.31
CA SER A 29 -4.15 4.85 6.13
C SER A 29 -4.59 5.03 7.59
N SER A 30 -3.78 4.58 8.55
CA SER A 30 -4.00 4.88 9.97
C SER A 30 -3.39 6.24 10.31
N GLN A 31 -4.00 6.94 11.27
CA GLN A 31 -3.46 8.20 11.82
C GLN A 31 -2.40 7.94 12.91
N ASP A 32 -2.20 6.69 13.31
CA ASP A 32 -1.32 6.27 14.41
C ASP A 32 0.15 6.12 13.98
N ASN A 33 0.47 6.37 12.70
CA ASN A 33 1.83 6.32 12.20
C ASN A 33 2.09 7.40 11.15
N SER A 34 3.27 8.00 11.22
CA SER A 34 3.72 9.05 10.30
C SER A 34 4.03 8.55 8.89
N LEU A 35 4.09 7.23 8.68
CA LEU A 35 4.36 6.63 7.37
C LEU A 35 3.14 6.64 6.43
N GLY A 36 1.93 6.86 6.96
CA GLY A 36 0.68 6.80 6.20
C GLY A 36 0.24 5.37 5.85
N LEU A 37 0.77 4.36 6.55
CA LEU A 37 0.42 2.96 6.34
C LEU A 37 -0.85 2.60 7.13
N CYS A 38 -1.61 1.63 6.63
CA CYS A 38 -2.70 1.03 7.41
C CYS A 38 -2.14 0.12 8.52
N GLY A 39 -2.97 -0.28 9.50
CA GLY A 39 -2.53 -1.11 10.61
C GLY A 39 -1.86 -2.44 10.20
N SER A 40 -2.36 -3.12 9.16
CA SER A 40 -1.75 -4.37 8.69
C SER A 40 -0.40 -4.16 7.98
N CYS A 41 -0.23 -3.06 7.25
CA CYS A 41 1.04 -2.73 6.62
C CYS A 41 2.06 -2.22 7.64
N TYR A 42 1.61 -1.46 8.64
CA TYR A 42 2.47 -0.87 9.67
C TYR A 42 2.84 -1.85 10.79
N GLY A 43 2.01 -2.83 11.12
CA GLY A 43 2.22 -3.76 12.24
C GLY A 43 3.64 -4.35 12.33
N PRO A 44 4.22 -4.88 11.23
CA PRO A 44 5.60 -5.38 11.24
C PRO A 44 6.70 -4.31 11.46
N LEU A 45 6.37 -3.03 11.29
CA LEU A 45 7.25 -1.88 11.51
C LEU A 45 7.02 -1.21 12.86
N TYR A 46 6.01 -1.62 13.63
CA TYR A 46 5.72 -1.03 14.94
C TYR A 46 6.75 -1.45 15.99
N SER A 47 7.08 -0.55 16.91
CA SER A 47 7.79 -0.85 18.15
C SER A 47 7.47 0.23 19.19
N GLN A 48 7.47 -0.18 20.45
CA GLN A 48 7.35 0.71 21.61
C GLN A 48 8.70 1.32 22.04
N LEU A 49 9.82 0.89 21.44
CA LEU A 49 11.14 1.39 21.79
C LEU A 49 11.31 2.84 21.34
N TYR A 50 11.83 3.68 22.24
CA TYR A 50 12.22 5.05 21.91
C TYR A 50 13.30 5.05 20.80
N ASP A 51 13.00 5.74 19.69
CA ASP A 51 13.82 5.78 18.47
C ASP A 51 13.69 7.17 17.80
N PRO A 52 14.15 8.26 18.46
CA PRO A 52 13.96 9.63 17.97
C PRO A 52 14.64 9.89 16.62
N GLU A 53 15.71 9.15 16.32
CA GLU A 53 16.46 9.23 15.07
C GLU A 53 15.93 8.29 13.97
N ASN A 54 14.87 7.52 14.25
CA ASN A 54 14.26 6.55 13.33
C ASN A 54 15.24 5.49 12.77
N VAL A 55 16.33 5.19 13.48
CA VAL A 55 17.36 4.22 13.04
C VAL A 55 16.79 2.81 13.06
N LYS A 56 16.04 2.46 14.11
CA LYS A 56 15.41 1.13 14.21
C LYS A 56 14.23 1.03 13.26
N LEU A 57 13.49 2.12 13.03
CA LEU A 57 12.46 2.16 11.99
C LEU A 57 13.05 1.90 10.60
N GLN A 58 14.11 2.62 10.22
CA GLN A 58 14.81 2.40 8.95
C GLN A 58 15.25 0.94 8.80
N SER A 59 15.92 0.38 9.82
CA SER A 59 16.37 -1.01 9.80
C SER A 59 15.24 -2.02 9.57
N ARG A 60 14.06 -1.80 10.16
CA ARG A 60 12.88 -2.68 9.95
C ARG A 60 12.33 -2.59 8.54
N ILE A 61 12.29 -1.39 7.96
CA ILE A 61 11.84 -1.17 6.57
C ILE A 61 12.82 -1.86 5.60
N GLU A 62 14.13 -1.62 5.76
CA GLU A 62 15.17 -2.26 4.96
C GLU A 62 15.09 -3.78 5.06
N ARG A 63 15.04 -4.32 6.29
CA ARG A 63 14.93 -5.76 6.53
C ARG A 63 13.72 -6.35 5.81
N ARG A 64 12.58 -5.66 5.86
CA ARG A 64 11.35 -6.13 5.19
C ARG A 64 11.53 -6.21 3.68
N TYR A 65 12.08 -5.17 3.05
CA TYR A 65 12.35 -5.20 1.61
C TYR A 65 13.41 -6.23 1.22
N VAL A 66 14.50 -6.33 1.98
CA VAL A 66 15.55 -7.32 1.73
C VAL A 66 14.99 -8.74 1.81
N LEU A 67 14.19 -9.07 2.82
CA LEU A 67 13.55 -10.38 2.92
C LEU A 67 12.61 -10.65 1.74
N GLN A 68 11.82 -9.66 1.34
CA GLN A 68 10.88 -9.77 0.23
C GLN A 68 11.58 -9.97 -1.13
N LEU A 69 12.66 -9.25 -1.40
CA LEU A 69 13.43 -9.36 -2.64
C LEU A 69 14.35 -10.60 -2.65
N ASN A 70 14.79 -11.06 -1.49
CA ASN A 70 15.69 -12.23 -1.39
C ASN A 70 14.94 -13.57 -1.29
N LYS A 71 13.79 -13.60 -0.60
CA LYS A 71 13.00 -14.84 -0.38
C LYS A 71 11.68 -14.86 -1.15
N GLY A 72 11.10 -13.70 -1.45
CA GLY A 72 9.75 -13.60 -1.98
C GLY A 72 8.69 -13.66 -0.89
N CYS A 73 7.43 -13.53 -1.29
CA CYS A 73 6.29 -13.87 -0.45
C CYS A 73 5.74 -15.27 -0.77
N GLU A 74 4.86 -15.76 0.09
CA GLU A 74 4.29 -17.10 -0.02
C GLU A 74 3.10 -17.17 -0.99
N PHE A 75 2.54 -16.04 -1.42
CA PHE A 75 1.35 -15.97 -2.27
C PHE A 75 1.68 -16.17 -3.75
N THR A 76 0.91 -17.05 -4.41
CA THR A 76 1.14 -17.46 -5.80
C THR A 76 0.74 -16.41 -6.84
N ASN A 77 -0.29 -15.63 -6.54
CA ASN A 77 -0.80 -14.53 -7.35
C ASN A 77 -0.13 -13.17 -7.05
N CYS A 78 1.02 -13.17 -6.37
CA CYS A 78 1.68 -11.89 -6.07
C CYS A 78 2.19 -11.23 -7.35
N ILE A 79 1.64 -10.07 -7.69
CA ILE A 79 2.04 -9.26 -8.85
C ILE A 79 2.91 -8.05 -8.49
N ASN A 80 3.43 -8.01 -7.25
CA ASN A 80 4.30 -6.93 -6.80
C ASN A 80 5.66 -6.98 -7.53
N SER A 81 6.02 -5.92 -8.26
CA SER A 81 7.32 -5.81 -8.95
C SER A 81 8.50 -5.89 -7.99
N GLU A 82 8.30 -5.47 -6.74
CA GLU A 82 9.34 -5.46 -5.71
C GLU A 82 9.41 -6.78 -4.94
N CYS A 83 8.95 -7.89 -5.53
CA CYS A 83 9.00 -9.24 -4.95
C CYS A 83 9.95 -10.13 -5.73
N LYS A 84 10.70 -11.01 -5.04
CA LYS A 84 11.57 -12.00 -5.68
C LYS A 84 10.86 -12.78 -6.80
N ARG A 85 9.59 -13.14 -6.60
CA ARG A 85 8.79 -13.94 -7.55
C ARG A 85 8.63 -13.25 -8.91
N ASN A 86 8.69 -11.92 -8.96
CA ASN A 86 8.59 -11.12 -10.18
C ASN A 86 9.94 -10.52 -10.60
N THR A 87 11.03 -10.97 -9.98
CA THR A 87 12.39 -10.61 -10.37
C THR A 87 12.91 -11.68 -11.33
N ILE A 88 13.42 -11.25 -12.49
CA ILE A 88 13.85 -12.16 -13.57
C ILE A 88 15.12 -12.94 -13.16
N GLU A 89 16.03 -12.30 -12.41
CA GLU A 89 17.34 -12.88 -12.10
C GLU A 89 17.63 -12.90 -10.58
N PRO A 90 18.24 -13.98 -10.05
CA PRO A 90 18.75 -14.02 -8.69
C PRO A 90 19.76 -12.88 -8.45
N GLN A 91 19.51 -12.04 -7.45
CA GLN A 91 20.41 -10.95 -7.08
C GLN A 91 21.20 -11.30 -5.81
N SER A 92 22.47 -10.90 -5.77
CA SER A 92 23.24 -10.98 -4.53
C SER A 92 22.66 -10.05 -3.47
N LEU A 93 22.81 -10.41 -2.19
CA LEU A 93 22.36 -9.56 -1.07
C LEU A 93 22.93 -8.13 -1.15
N LYS A 94 24.16 -7.97 -1.63
CA LYS A 94 24.78 -6.65 -1.83
C LYS A 94 24.01 -5.80 -2.84
N LEU A 95 23.59 -6.38 -3.97
CA LEU A 95 22.79 -5.69 -4.98
C LEU A 95 21.39 -5.36 -4.47
N ILE A 96 20.76 -6.29 -3.74
CA ILE A 96 19.45 -6.05 -3.11
C ILE A 96 19.52 -4.88 -2.14
N MET A 97 20.50 -4.87 -1.23
CA MET A 97 20.66 -3.78 -0.27
C MET A 97 20.91 -2.43 -0.96
N LYS A 98 21.74 -2.41 -1.99
CA LYS A 98 21.98 -1.20 -2.80
C LYS A 98 20.68 -0.69 -3.42
N TYR A 99 19.93 -1.58 -4.08
CA TYR A 99 18.64 -1.26 -4.70
C TYR A 99 17.61 -0.75 -3.69
N VAL A 100 17.50 -1.40 -2.52
CA VAL A 100 16.61 -0.96 -1.45
C VAL A 100 16.96 0.47 -1.04
N ASN A 101 18.22 0.77 -0.75
CA ASN A 101 18.63 2.09 -0.27
C ASN A 101 18.52 3.20 -1.32
N GLU A 102 18.95 2.92 -2.56
CA GLU A 102 18.99 3.93 -3.62
C GLU A 102 17.62 4.18 -4.25
N ARG A 103 16.74 3.16 -4.30
CA ARG A 103 15.43 3.26 -4.95
C ARG A 103 14.27 3.21 -3.97
N LEU A 104 14.12 2.14 -3.20
CA LEU A 104 12.89 1.95 -2.40
C LEU A 104 12.82 2.89 -1.21
N MET A 105 13.96 3.09 -0.53
CA MET A 105 14.04 4.00 0.60
C MET A 105 13.85 5.44 0.16
N SER A 106 14.26 5.85 -1.05
CA SER A 106 14.10 7.24 -1.50
C SER A 106 12.63 7.70 -1.57
N TYR A 107 11.67 6.78 -1.58
CA TYR A 107 10.25 7.10 -1.54
C TYR A 107 9.68 7.30 -0.12
N ILE A 108 10.54 7.46 0.89
CA ILE A 108 10.12 7.70 2.28
C ILE A 108 10.71 9.04 2.75
N SER A 109 9.86 10.05 2.91
CA SER A 109 10.26 11.38 3.39
C SER A 109 9.74 11.70 4.79
N THR A 110 8.68 11.03 5.27
CA THR A 110 8.09 11.32 6.58
C THR A 110 7.82 10.03 7.36
N PRO A 111 8.41 9.83 8.55
CA PRO A 111 9.36 10.72 9.20
C PRO A 111 10.71 10.71 8.45
N ALA A 112 11.55 11.70 8.74
CA ALA A 112 12.91 11.70 8.21
C ALA A 112 13.67 10.47 8.73
N LEU A 113 14.16 9.64 7.80
CA LEU A 113 15.03 8.51 8.08
C LEU A 113 16.49 8.92 7.87
N PRO A 114 17.47 8.31 8.57
CA PRO A 114 18.90 8.57 8.35
C PRO A 114 19.32 8.62 6.87
N VAL A 115 18.80 7.73 6.03
CA VAL A 115 19.12 7.66 4.58
C VAL A 115 18.49 8.79 3.73
N ASN A 116 17.49 9.50 4.24
CA ASN A 116 16.74 10.52 3.49
C ASN A 116 16.61 11.88 4.21
N LYS A 117 17.39 12.15 5.26
CA LYS A 117 17.27 13.36 6.09
C LYS A 117 17.25 14.68 5.31
N LEU A 118 17.89 14.73 4.14
CA LEU A 118 18.05 15.94 3.32
C LEU A 118 17.25 15.91 2.01
N LYS A 119 16.35 14.94 1.83
CA LYS A 119 15.61 14.78 0.57
C LYS A 119 14.34 15.64 0.53
N PRO A 120 13.84 16.01 -0.67
CA PRO A 120 12.58 16.72 -0.82
C PRO A 120 11.42 15.96 -0.16
N VAL A 121 10.49 16.70 0.42
CA VAL A 121 9.28 16.12 1.02
C VAL A 121 8.30 15.73 -0.09
N HIS A 122 7.79 14.51 -0.04
CA HIS A 122 6.74 14.02 -0.93
C HIS A 122 5.88 12.98 -0.18
N PRO A 123 4.70 12.60 -0.68
CA PRO A 123 3.96 11.50 -0.08
C PRO A 123 4.82 10.23 -0.06
N ASN A 124 4.83 9.51 1.07
CA ASN A 124 5.56 8.25 1.12
C ASN A 124 4.96 7.24 0.14
N LYS A 125 5.79 6.37 -0.41
CA LYS A 125 5.34 5.18 -1.15
C LYS A 125 6.07 3.94 -0.68
N PHE A 126 5.33 2.86 -0.57
CA PHE A 126 5.85 1.54 -0.23
C PHE A 126 5.35 0.49 -1.21
N TRP A 127 6.11 -0.59 -1.34
CA TRP A 127 5.74 -1.76 -2.16
C TRP A 127 5.91 -3.04 -1.36
N PHE A 128 5.37 -3.07 -0.14
CA PHE A 128 5.37 -4.30 0.65
C PHE A 128 4.38 -5.30 0.04
N CYS A 129 4.79 -6.55 -0.07
CA CYS A 129 3.89 -7.65 -0.35
C CYS A 129 2.78 -7.67 0.71
N VAL A 130 1.58 -7.99 0.24
CA VAL A 130 0.35 -8.07 1.02
C VAL A 130 -0.21 -9.48 0.94
N THR A 131 -1.30 -9.72 1.68
CA THR A 131 -1.99 -11.01 1.67
C THR A 131 -2.65 -11.30 0.34
N ASP A 132 -2.92 -12.56 0.05
CA ASP A 132 -3.68 -13.02 -1.13
C ASP A 132 -5.00 -12.25 -1.32
N SER A 133 -5.81 -12.13 -0.24
CA SER A 133 -7.06 -11.36 -0.27
C SER A 133 -6.85 -9.89 -0.65
N MET A 134 -5.74 -9.27 -0.25
CA MET A 134 -5.44 -7.90 -0.64
C MET A 134 -4.93 -7.83 -2.09
N ASN A 135 -4.15 -8.82 -2.57
CA ASN A 135 -3.77 -8.90 -3.98
C ASN A 135 -5.01 -8.94 -4.87
N LEU A 136 -5.97 -9.83 -4.59
CA LEU A 136 -7.22 -9.92 -5.36
C LEU A 136 -8.00 -8.59 -5.39
N LYS A 137 -8.05 -7.90 -4.25
CA LYS A 137 -8.68 -6.57 -4.16
C LYS A 137 -7.91 -5.51 -4.94
N MET A 138 -6.58 -5.58 -4.95
CA MET A 138 -5.74 -4.67 -5.74
C MET A 138 -5.89 -4.91 -7.24
N ASP A 139 -6.05 -6.16 -7.67
CA ASP A 139 -6.27 -6.51 -9.08
C ASP A 139 -7.60 -5.92 -9.56
N LEU A 140 -8.67 -6.10 -8.77
CA LEU A 140 -9.95 -5.46 -9.03
C LEU A 140 -9.83 -3.93 -9.03
N PHE A 141 -9.14 -3.34 -8.04
CA PHE A 141 -8.94 -1.90 -8.01
C PHE A 141 -8.25 -1.39 -9.30
N ARG A 142 -7.17 -2.04 -9.73
CA ARG A 142 -6.43 -1.66 -10.95
C ARG A 142 -7.26 -1.80 -12.22
N ALA A 143 -8.16 -2.79 -12.30
CA ALA A 143 -9.03 -2.97 -13.46
C ALA A 143 -10.04 -1.81 -13.66
N PHE A 144 -10.38 -1.07 -12.59
CA PHE A 144 -11.40 -0.01 -12.64
C PHE A 144 -10.86 1.40 -12.36
N ALA A 145 -9.68 1.54 -11.74
CA ALA A 145 -9.15 2.83 -11.29
C ALA A 145 -8.86 3.84 -12.42
N ASP A 146 -8.69 3.37 -13.66
CA ASP A 146 -8.49 4.26 -14.82
C ASP A 146 -9.81 4.85 -15.35
N ASN A 147 -10.94 4.20 -15.05
CA ASN A 147 -12.25 4.55 -15.60
C ASN A 147 -13.20 5.20 -14.58
N TYR A 148 -12.89 5.09 -13.29
CA TYR A 148 -13.70 5.57 -12.20
C TYR A 148 -12.83 6.27 -11.16
N ASP A 149 -13.44 7.13 -10.33
CA ASP A 149 -12.72 7.75 -9.22
C ASP A 149 -12.12 6.67 -8.29
N PRO A 150 -10.79 6.69 -8.01
CA PRO A 150 -10.13 5.66 -7.22
C PRO A 150 -10.75 5.44 -5.83
N ASN A 151 -11.21 6.49 -5.16
CA ASN A 151 -11.81 6.36 -3.84
C ASN A 151 -13.19 5.71 -3.94
N VAL A 152 -13.95 6.01 -4.99
CA VAL A 152 -15.25 5.34 -5.24
C VAL A 152 -15.05 3.84 -5.55
N VAL A 153 -14.03 3.47 -6.34
CA VAL A 153 -13.66 2.06 -6.57
C VAL A 153 -13.34 1.35 -5.26
N ILE A 154 -12.51 1.95 -4.42
CA ILE A 154 -12.16 1.39 -3.10
C ILE A 154 -13.40 1.25 -2.23
N GLN A 155 -14.31 2.22 -2.26
CA GLN A 155 -15.56 2.15 -1.50
C GLN A 155 -16.39 0.94 -1.93
N GLY A 156 -16.56 0.72 -3.23
CA GLY A 156 -17.29 -0.42 -3.78
C GLY A 156 -16.68 -1.75 -3.33
N ILE A 157 -15.36 -1.91 -3.50
CA ILE A 157 -14.63 -3.11 -3.07
C ILE A 157 -14.78 -3.38 -1.56
N ARG A 158 -14.89 -2.35 -0.73
CA ARG A 158 -15.10 -2.48 0.72
C ARG A 158 -16.54 -2.79 1.10
N LYS A 159 -17.52 -2.38 0.28
CA LYS A 159 -18.95 -2.59 0.53
C LYS A 159 -19.44 -3.95 0.07
N ILE A 160 -18.86 -4.47 -1.01
CA ILE A 160 -19.22 -5.79 -1.55
C ILE A 160 -18.53 -6.87 -0.72
N HIS A 161 -19.32 -7.76 -0.14
CA HIS A 161 -18.80 -9.01 0.41
C HIS A 161 -18.28 -9.87 -0.75
N THR A 162 -17.04 -10.36 -0.67
CA THR A 162 -16.37 -11.14 -1.73
C THR A 162 -16.48 -10.49 -3.12
N PRO A 163 -15.80 -9.36 -3.35
CA PRO A 163 -15.94 -8.59 -4.58
C PRO A 163 -15.47 -9.38 -5.81
N THR A 164 -16.25 -9.34 -6.88
CA THR A 164 -15.89 -9.83 -8.22
C THR A 164 -15.91 -8.67 -9.22
N HIS A 165 -15.42 -8.91 -10.43
CA HIS A 165 -15.42 -7.90 -11.50
C HIS A 165 -16.85 -7.45 -11.85
N GLU A 166 -17.79 -8.40 -11.99
CA GLU A 166 -19.18 -8.12 -12.37
C GLU A 166 -19.93 -7.36 -11.25
N LEU A 167 -19.76 -7.80 -10.01
CA LEU A 167 -20.41 -7.16 -8.85
C LEU A 167 -19.90 -5.73 -8.66
N LEU A 168 -18.59 -5.52 -8.79
CA LEU A 168 -18.00 -4.19 -8.69
C LEU A 168 -18.46 -3.29 -9.84
N GLN A 169 -18.49 -3.80 -11.06
CA GLN A 169 -18.97 -3.03 -12.22
C GLN A 169 -20.44 -2.60 -12.05
N SER A 170 -21.29 -3.51 -11.58
CA SER A 170 -22.71 -3.20 -11.30
C SER A 170 -22.87 -2.16 -10.20
N TRP A 171 -22.06 -2.26 -9.13
CA TRP A 171 -22.06 -1.29 -8.04
C TRP A 171 -21.59 0.09 -8.51
N LEU A 172 -20.50 0.15 -9.28
CA LEU A 172 -19.97 1.42 -9.80
C LEU A 172 -21.00 2.12 -10.70
N LYS A 173 -21.60 1.41 -11.66
CA LYS A 173 -22.65 1.97 -12.54
C LYS A 173 -23.87 2.55 -11.82
N SER A 174 -24.13 2.11 -10.59
CA SER A 174 -25.26 2.61 -9.78
C SER A 174 -24.88 3.72 -8.80
N HIS A 175 -23.58 4.03 -8.65
CA HIS A 175 -23.05 4.93 -7.64
C HIS A 175 -22.06 5.99 -8.19
N THR A 176 -21.89 6.05 -9.51
CA THR A 176 -21.18 7.10 -10.26
C THR A 176 -22.08 7.63 -11.36
#